data_AF-A0A6C0DQI2-F1
#
_entry.id   AF-A0A6C0DQI2-F1
#
_cell.length_a   1.000
_cell.length_b   1.000
_cell.length_c   1.000
_cell.angle_alpha   90.00
_cell.angle_beta   90.00
_cell.angle_gamma   90.00
#
_symmetry.space_group_name_H-M   'P 1'
#
loop_
_entity.id
_entity.type
_entity.pdbx_description
1 polymer ?
#
loop_
_entity_poly.entity_id
_entity_poly.type
_entity_poly.pdbx_seq_one_letter_code
_entity_poly.pdbx_strand_id
1 'polypeptide(L)'
;MSSSGLLTAITRASLEGFVNPGNSHQAKESYIELVAAILSFMIALIILSLIGKLLWNGVIVELFSFAKPMKSFWQVLGLFLFVSVFLK
;
A
#
# COMPACT_ATOMS: atom_id res chain seq x y z
N MET A 1 -7.87 26.11 -1.72
CA MET A 1 -8.07 25.04 -2.71
C MET A 1 -8.13 23.73 -1.93
N SER A 2 -9.32 23.14 -1.85
CA SER A 2 -9.63 22.10 -0.85
C SER A 2 -9.00 20.76 -1.25
N SER A 3 -8.21 20.16 -0.35
CA SER A 3 -7.49 18.88 -0.55
C SER A 3 -8.38 17.72 -1.01
N SER A 4 -9.69 17.81 -0.75
CA SER A 4 -10.70 16.89 -1.25
C SER A 4 -10.83 16.89 -2.78
N GLY A 5 -10.67 18.03 -3.45
CA GLY A 5 -10.75 18.10 -4.91
C GLY A 5 -9.59 17.42 -5.63
N LEU A 6 -8.39 17.47 -5.04
CA LEU A 6 -7.21 16.77 -5.58
C LEU A 6 -7.33 15.26 -5.45
N LEU A 7 -7.80 14.77 -4.29
CA LEU A 7 -8.03 13.34 -4.08
C LEU A 7 -9.09 12.81 -5.05
N THR A 8 -10.21 13.51 -5.23
CA THR A 8 -11.25 13.09 -6.17
C THR A 8 -10.75 13.13 -7.61
N ALA A 9 -9.94 14.13 -8.00
CA ALA A 9 -9.37 14.21 -9.35
C ALA A 9 -8.37 13.07 -9.63
N ILE A 10 -7.50 12.74 -8.68
CA ILE A 10 -6.57 11.62 -8.79
C ILE A 10 -7.33 10.30 -8.90
N THR A 11 -8.35 10.09 -8.06
CA THR A 11 -9.12 8.84 -8.06
C THR A 11 -9.89 8.67 -9.38
N ARG A 12 -10.42 9.76 -9.95
CA ARG A 12 -11.09 9.76 -11.26
C ARG A 12 -10.12 9.48 -12.40
N ALA A 13 -8.96 10.13 -12.42
CA ALA A 13 -7.95 9.91 -13.45
C ALA A 13 -7.44 8.46 -13.45
N SER A 14 -7.23 7.89 -12.26
CA SER A 14 -6.91 6.46 -12.14
C SER A 14 -8.04 5.57 -12.66
N LEU A 15 -9.29 5.84 -12.28
CA LEU A 15 -10.46 5.07 -12.74
C LEU A 15 -10.67 5.16 -14.26
N GLU A 16 -10.52 6.34 -14.86
CA GLU A 16 -10.65 6.54 -16.30
C GLU A 16 -9.52 5.83 -17.07
N GLY A 17 -8.30 5.77 -16.52
CA GLY A 17 -7.20 4.97 -17.06
C GLY A 17 -7.44 3.46 -17.02
N PHE A 18 -8.20 2.96 -16.03
CA PHE A 18 -8.58 1.53 -15.94
C PHE A 18 -9.80 1.15 -16.79
N VAL A 19 -10.74 2.06 -17.03
CA VAL A 19 -12.06 1.73 -17.59
C VAL A 19 -12.15 1.87 -19.11
N ASN A 20 -11.23 2.57 -19.80
CA ASN A 20 -11.34 2.80 -21.24
C ASN A 20 -10.66 1.70 -22.10
N PRO A 21 -11.38 0.70 -22.67
CA PRO A 21 -10.77 -0.46 -23.33
C PRO A 21 -10.83 -0.36 -24.87
N GLY A 22 -11.16 0.81 -25.44
CA GLY A 22 -11.64 0.94 -26.82
C GLY A 22 -10.60 0.98 -27.93
N ASN A 23 -9.30 1.04 -27.64
CA ASN A 23 -8.26 1.18 -28.68
C ASN A 23 -7.13 0.15 -28.46
N SER A 24 -6.84 -0.70 -29.44
CA SER A 24 -5.92 -1.86 -29.30
C SER A 24 -4.48 -1.49 -28.92
N HIS A 25 -4.05 -0.26 -29.20
CA HIS A 25 -2.78 0.29 -28.74
C HIS A 25 -2.83 0.73 -27.26
N GLN A 26 -3.95 1.30 -26.84
CA GLN A 26 -4.19 1.81 -25.49
C GLN A 26 -4.43 0.67 -24.49
N ALA A 27 -4.99 -0.46 -24.93
CA ALA A 27 -5.13 -1.67 -24.10
C ALA A 27 -3.77 -2.26 -23.66
N LYS A 28 -2.74 -2.16 -24.52
CA LYS A 28 -1.38 -2.61 -24.16
C LYS A 28 -0.72 -1.67 -23.15
N GLU A 29 -0.88 -0.36 -23.33
CA GLU A 29 -0.36 0.65 -22.41
C GLU A 29 -1.01 0.54 -21.03
N SER A 30 -2.34 0.39 -20.98
CA SER A 30 -3.08 0.20 -19.73
C SER A 30 -2.68 -1.11 -19.01
N TYR A 31 -2.39 -2.19 -19.74
CA TYR A 31 -1.86 -3.42 -19.15
C TYR A 31 -0.46 -3.21 -18.53
N ILE A 32 0.44 -2.53 -19.24
CA ILE A 32 1.78 -2.22 -18.71
C ILE A 32 1.67 -1.33 -17.47
N GLU A 33 0.77 -0.34 -17.49
CA GLU A 33 0.53 0.55 -16.35
C GLU A 33 -0.03 -0.20 -15.13
N LEU A 34 -0.98 -1.13 -15.34
CA LEU A 34 -1.50 -1.98 -14.28
C LEU A 34 -0.41 -2.89 -13.69
N VAL A 35 0.41 -3.51 -14.55
CA VAL A 35 1.53 -4.35 -14.09
C VAL A 35 2.55 -3.52 -13.31
N ALA A 36 2.88 -2.32 -13.80
CA ALA A 36 3.78 -1.40 -13.11
C ALA A 36 3.22 -0.96 -11.75
N ALA A 37 1.92 -0.67 -11.67
CA ALA A 37 1.24 -0.30 -10.43
C ALA A 37 1.24 -1.45 -9.41
N ILE A 38 0.93 -2.68 -9.84
CA ILE A 38 0.99 -3.87 -8.97
C ILE A 38 2.42 -4.12 -8.48
N LEU A 39 3.41 -3.99 -9.36
CA LEU A 39 4.82 -4.17 -9.00
C LEU A 39 5.29 -3.11 -8.00
N SER A 40 4.94 -1.84 -8.24
CA SER A 40 5.22 -0.73 -7.33
C SER A 40 4.57 -0.94 -5.97
N PHE A 41 3.32 -1.40 -5.95
CA PHE A 41 2.60 -1.74 -4.73
C PHE A 41 3.27 -2.88 -3.95
N MET A 42 3.72 -3.95 -4.64
CA MET A 42 4.46 -5.04 -4.00
C MET A 42 5.77 -4.55 -3.37
N ILE A 43 6.52 -3.71 -4.07
CA ILE A 43 7.77 -3.13 -3.55
C ILE A 43 7.48 -2.26 -2.31
N ALA A 44 6.44 -1.43 -2.36
CA ALA A 44 6.02 -0.60 -1.24
C ALA A 44 5.67 -1.43 0.00
N LEU A 45 4.94 -2.56 -0.16
CA LEU A 45 4.62 -3.46 0.95
C LEU A 45 5.86 -4.12 1.57
N ILE A 46 6.83 -4.51 0.75
CA ILE A 46 8.09 -5.09 1.23
C ILE A 46 8.87 -4.07 2.05
N ILE A 47 9.02 -2.86 1.53
CA ILE A 47 9.70 -1.75 2.22
C ILE A 47 8.98 -1.46 3.55
N LEU A 48 7.66 -1.28 3.53
CA LEU A 48 6.87 -1.01 4.73
C LEU A 48 7.04 -2.13 5.78
N SER A 49 7.05 -3.38 5.36
CA SER A 49 7.23 -4.52 6.26
C SER A 49 8.64 -4.58 6.86
N LEU A 50 9.67 -4.23 6.08
CA LEU A 50 11.05 -4.15 6.55
C LEU A 50 11.24 -3.06 7.60
N ILE A 51 10.79 -1.84 7.30
CA ILE A 51 10.82 -0.72 8.26
C ILE A 51 9.98 -1.08 9.50
N GLY A 52 8.79 -1.64 9.31
CA GLY A 52 7.92 -2.00 10.42
C GLY A 52 8.55 -3.03 11.35
N LYS A 53 9.24 -4.05 10.82
CA LYS A 53 9.97 -5.03 11.64
C LYS A 53 11.13 -4.38 12.40
N LEU A 54 11.89 -3.51 11.74
CA LEU A 54 13.04 -2.83 12.35
C LEU A 54 12.60 -1.88 13.46
N LEU A 55 11.59 -1.04 13.19
CA LEU A 55 11.04 -0.09 14.15
C LEU A 55 10.35 -0.79 15.32
N TRP A 56 9.67 -1.91 15.07
CA TRP A 56 9.03 -2.67 16.14
C TRP A 56 10.03 -3.25 17.11
N ASN A 57 11.07 -3.91 16.60
CA ASN A 57 12.08 -4.54 17.46
C ASN A 57 12.98 -3.51 18.14
N GLY A 58 13.20 -2.33 17.56
CA GLY A 58 14.04 -1.28 18.14
C GLY A 58 13.30 -0.31 19.07
N VAL A 59 12.02 -0.02 18.84
CA VAL A 59 11.28 1.02 19.58
C VAL A 59 10.10 0.44 20.34
N ILE A 60 9.24 -0.35 19.69
CA ILE A 60 7.99 -0.81 20.30
C ILE A 60 8.24 -1.82 21.43
N VAL A 61 9.20 -2.74 21.25
CA VAL A 61 9.56 -3.72 22.29
C VAL A 61 10.19 -3.04 23.51
N GLU A 62 10.91 -1.93 23.32
CA GLU A 62 11.51 -1.18 24.42
C GLU A 62 10.51 -0.26 25.13
N LEU A 63 9.59 0.37 24.39
CA LEU A 63 8.56 1.25 24.97
C LEU A 63 7.44 0.50 25.68
N PHE A 64 7.06 -0.68 25.16
CA PHE A 64 5.97 -1.47 25.72
C PHE A 64 6.51 -2.83 26.19
N SER A 65 6.64 -3.00 27.51
CA SER A 65 7.10 -4.24 28.14
C SER A 65 6.22 -5.48 27.85
N PHE A 66 5.02 -5.28 27.30
CA PHE A 66 4.12 -6.34 26.86
C PHE A 66 4.33 -6.76 25.39
N ALA A 67 4.99 -5.93 24.57
CA ALA A 67 5.13 -6.20 23.15
C ALA A 67 6.24 -7.23 22.89
N LYS A 68 5.86 -8.41 22.37
CA LYS A 68 6.83 -9.42 21.95
C LYS A 68 7.57 -8.99 20.67
N PRO A 69 8.86 -9.35 20.53
CA PRO A 69 9.63 -9.07 19.32
C PRO A 69 9.02 -9.80 18.12
N MET A 70 8.95 -9.10 16.99
CA MET A 70 8.42 -9.63 15.75
C MET A 70 9.48 -10.45 15.01
N LYS A 71 9.15 -11.72 14.75
CA LYS A 71 10.04 -12.67 14.05
C LYS A 71 9.82 -12.65 12.53
N SER A 72 8.59 -12.38 12.07
CA SER A 72 8.22 -12.45 10.65
C SER A 72 7.63 -11.15 10.11
N PHE A 73 8.02 -10.81 8.88
CA PHE A 73 7.47 -9.71 8.06
C PHE A 73 5.96 -9.80 7.87
N TRP A 74 5.43 -11.03 7.84
CA TRP A 74 3.99 -11.30 7.74
C TRP A 74 3.21 -10.85 8.98
N GLN A 75 3.84 -10.78 10.16
CA GLN A 75 3.19 -10.29 11.38
C GLN A 75 2.95 -8.78 11.31
N VAL A 76 3.90 -8.03 10.73
CA VAL A 76 3.75 -6.58 10.49
C VAL A 76 2.60 -6.34 9.52
N LEU A 77 2.56 -7.11 8.43
CA LEU A 77 1.53 -6.98 7.40
C LEU A 77 0.13 -7.35 7.92
N GLY A 78 0.05 -8.43 8.71
CA GLY A 78 -1.19 -8.88 9.34
C GLY A 78 -1.69 -7.88 10.38
N LEU A 79 -0.81 -7.30 11.19
CA LEU A 79 -1.18 -6.25 12.13
C LEU A 79 -1.65 -4.98 11.41
N PHE A 80 -0.96 -4.58 10.34
CA PHE A 80 -1.37 -3.44 9.51
C PHE A 80 -2.75 -3.64 8.88
N LEU A 81 -3.03 -4.82 8.33
CA LEU A 81 -4.35 -5.19 7.81
C LEU A 81 -5.41 -5.24 8.91
N PHE A 82 -5.07 -5.79 10.07
CA PHE A 82 -6.00 -5.86 11.20
C PHE A 82 -6.39 -4.47 11.68
N VAL A 83 -5.41 -3.57 11.86
CA VAL A 83 -5.66 -2.17 12.25
C VAL A 83 -6.42 -1.43 11.16
N SER A 84 -6.11 -1.64 9.87
CA SER A 84 -6.80 -0.94 8.78
C SER A 84 -8.26 -1.36 8.64
N VAL A 85 -8.60 -2.61 8.97
CA VAL A 85 -9.98 -3.10 9.00
C VAL A 85 -10.70 -2.69 10.29
N PHE A 86 -10.01 -2.61 11.42
CA PHE A 86 -10.63 -2.31 12.71
C PHE A 86 -10.76 -0.81 13.02
N LEU A 87 -9.86 0.02 12.49
CA LEU A 87 -9.86 1.48 12.65
C LEU A 87 -10.68 2.19 11.56
N LYS A 88 -11.28 1.42 10.63
CA LYS A 88 -12.22 1.89 9.61
C LYS A 88 -13.63 1.43 9.96
#